data_AF-A0AAV0K140-F1
#
_entry.id   AF-A0AAV0K140-F1
#
_cell.length_a   1.000
_cell.length_b   1.000
_cell.length_c   1.000
_cell.angle_alpha   90.00
_cell.angle_beta   90.00
_cell.angle_gamma   90.00
#
_symmetry.space_group_name_H-M   'P 1'
#
loop_
_entity.id
_entity.type
_entity.pdbx_description
1 polymer ?
#
loop_
_entity_poly.entity_id
_entity_poly.type
_entity_poly.pdbx_seq_one_letter_code
_entity_poly.pdbx_strand_id
1 'polypeptide(L)'
;MASSKGPASPAARVAEMEKMSVEQLKAVKEQTDLEVNLLQDSLNNIRTATTRLDLASAALHDLSLRPQGKKMLVPLTASLYVPGTLDDSEKVLVDIGTGYFVELASNKKTVADEAGAALQAKLKQLAPQT
;
A
#
# COMPACT_ATOMS: atom_id res chain seq x y z
N MET A 1 -33.58 -13.03 -12.02
CA MET A 1 -33.83 -12.23 -10.80
C MET A 1 -32.92 -12.77 -9.71
N ALA A 2 -31.77 -12.16 -9.49
CA ALA A 2 -30.85 -12.53 -8.40
C ALA A 2 -30.76 -11.32 -7.47
N SER A 3 -31.50 -11.38 -6.35
CA SER A 3 -31.51 -10.31 -5.36
C SER A 3 -30.14 -10.21 -4.70
N SER A 4 -29.45 -9.12 -4.99
CA SER A 4 -28.31 -8.62 -4.24
C SER A 4 -28.78 -8.24 -2.82
N LYS A 5 -28.62 -9.16 -1.87
CA LYS A 5 -28.81 -8.84 -0.45
C LYS A 5 -27.64 -7.94 -0.03
N GLY A 6 -27.90 -6.64 0.10
CA GLY A 6 -26.94 -5.67 0.65
C GLY A 6 -26.49 -6.05 2.07
N PRO A 7 -25.41 -5.45 2.58
CA PRO A 7 -24.87 -5.81 3.89
C PRO A 7 -25.94 -5.60 4.97
N ALA A 8 -26.28 -6.66 5.69
CA ALA A 8 -27.23 -6.61 6.80
C ALA A 8 -26.78 -5.56 7.84
N SER A 9 -27.73 -4.74 8.30
CA SER A 9 -27.48 -3.70 9.28
C SER A 9 -26.90 -4.30 10.58
N PRO A 10 -26.07 -3.55 11.34
CA PRO A 10 -25.45 -4.06 12.57
C PRO A 10 -26.49 -4.62 13.55
N ALA A 11 -27.64 -3.96 13.67
CA ALA A 11 -28.75 -4.40 14.52
C ALA A 11 -29.38 -5.74 14.09
N ALA A 12 -29.46 -6.01 12.79
CA ALA A 12 -29.99 -7.29 12.29
C ALA A 12 -29.03 -8.46 12.58
N ARG A 13 -27.71 -8.22 12.54
CA ARG A 13 -26.71 -9.24 12.88
C ARG A 13 -26.74 -9.60 14.36
N VAL A 14 -26.90 -8.61 15.25
CA VAL A 14 -27.02 -8.86 16.70
C VAL A 14 -28.29 -9.67 17.01
N ALA A 15 -29.43 -9.33 16.40
CA ALA A 15 -30.68 -10.06 16.59
C ALA A 15 -30.66 -11.50 16.04
N GLU A 16 -29.82 -11.78 15.03
CA GLU A 16 -29.56 -13.15 14.57
C GLU A 16 -28.65 -13.92 15.54
N MET A 17 -27.62 -13.28 16.12
CA MET A 17 -26.71 -13.91 17.09
C MET A 17 -27.39 -14.33 18.39
N GLU A 18 -28.40 -13.58 18.86
CA GLU A 18 -29.19 -13.95 20.05
C GLU A 18 -29.99 -15.24 19.88
N LYS A 19 -30.22 -15.68 18.63
CA LYS A 19 -30.98 -16.89 18.31
C LYS A 19 -30.08 -18.11 18.01
N MET A 20 -28.77 -17.92 18.04
CA MET A 20 -27.78 -18.98 17.73
C MET A 20 -27.46 -19.83 18.95
N SER A 21 -27.10 -21.10 18.74
CA SER A 21 -26.59 -21.97 19.80
C SER A 21 -25.16 -21.58 20.19
N VAL A 22 -24.69 -22.04 21.36
CA VAL A 22 -23.32 -21.77 21.85
C VAL A 22 -22.26 -22.30 20.89
N GLU A 23 -22.49 -23.45 20.25
CA GLU A 23 -21.60 -24.04 19.26
C GLU A 23 -21.51 -23.16 18.00
N GLN A 24 -22.64 -22.63 17.54
CA GLN A 24 -22.69 -21.73 16.39
C GLN A 24 -21.99 -20.39 16.69
N LEU A 25 -22.18 -19.85 17.89
CA LEU A 25 -21.48 -18.64 18.35
C LEU A 25 -19.97 -18.85 18.44
N LYS A 26 -19.52 -20.04 18.89
CA LYS A 26 -18.10 -20.39 18.91
C LYS A 26 -17.50 -20.42 17.50
N ALA A 27 -18.21 -20.99 16.53
CA ALA A 27 -17.80 -20.98 15.12
C ALA A 27 -17.71 -19.55 14.55
N VAL A 28 -18.69 -18.69 14.85
CA VAL A 28 -18.66 -17.27 14.45
C VAL A 28 -17.49 -16.53 15.08
N LYS A 29 -17.19 -16.78 16.35
CA LYS A 29 -16.02 -16.21 17.03
C LYS A 29 -14.72 -16.60 16.31
N GLU A 30 -14.51 -17.90 16.07
CA GLU A 30 -13.30 -18.40 15.39
C GLU A 30 -13.16 -17.79 13.98
N GLN A 31 -14.26 -17.66 13.23
CA GLN A 31 -14.26 -16.98 11.93
C GLN A 31 -13.90 -15.50 12.06
N THR A 32 -14.47 -14.80 13.04
CA THR A 32 -14.20 -13.37 13.29
C THR A 32 -12.74 -13.15 13.68
N ASP A 33 -12.17 -14.02 14.53
CA ASP A 33 -10.77 -13.96 14.94
C ASP A 33 -9.83 -14.11 13.72
N LEU A 34 -10.15 -15.00 12.78
CA LEU A 34 -9.40 -15.16 11.52
C LEU A 34 -9.49 -13.91 10.63
N GLU A 35 -10.70 -13.34 10.48
CA GLU A 35 -10.90 -12.12 9.69
C GLU A 35 -10.13 -10.93 10.29
N VAL A 36 -10.12 -10.78 11.62
CA VAL A 36 -9.35 -9.74 12.31
C VAL A 36 -7.85 -9.89 12.05
N ASN A 37 -7.31 -11.11 12.14
CA ASN A 37 -5.88 -11.35 11.87
C ASN A 37 -5.52 -10.98 10.42
N LEU A 38 -6.34 -11.41 9.45
CA LEU A 38 -6.12 -11.08 8.03
C LEU A 38 -6.19 -9.57 7.77
N LEU A 39 -7.12 -8.86 8.41
CA LEU A 39 -7.21 -7.40 8.30
C LEU A 39 -6.00 -6.70 8.93
N GLN A 40 -5.49 -7.19 10.06
CA GLN A 40 -4.28 -6.66 10.70
C GLN A 40 -3.06 -6.82 9.79
N ASP A 41 -2.88 -7.99 9.18
CA ASP A 41 -1.79 -8.25 8.23
C ASP A 41 -1.89 -7.34 7.00
N SER A 42 -3.09 -7.20 6.44
CA SER A 42 -3.36 -6.30 5.31
C SER A 42 -3.00 -4.85 5.66
N LEU A 43 -3.38 -4.39 6.85
CA LEU A 43 -3.12 -3.04 7.32
C LEU A 43 -1.61 -2.79 7.48
N ASN A 44 -0.86 -3.75 8.04
CA ASN A 44 0.59 -3.67 8.16
C ASN A 44 1.29 -3.61 6.79
N ASN A 45 0.81 -4.39 5.82
CA ASN A 45 1.31 -4.36 4.44
C ASN A 45 1.05 -3.00 3.77
N ILE A 46 -0.16 -2.46 3.91
CA ILE A 46 -0.52 -1.14 3.36
C ILE A 46 0.36 -0.04 3.97
N ARG A 47 0.51 -0.02 5.31
CA ARG A 47 1.38 0.96 5.99
C ARG A 47 2.82 0.92 5.50
N THR A 48 3.37 -0.28 5.35
CA THR A 48 4.73 -0.50 4.85
C THR A 48 4.86 0.01 3.41
N ALA A 49 3.88 -0.28 2.55
CA ALA A 49 3.85 0.21 1.17
C ALA A 49 3.74 1.74 1.10
N THR A 50 2.86 2.36 1.90
CA THR A 50 2.72 3.83 1.98
C THR A 50 4.05 4.47 2.36
N THR A 51 4.72 3.95 3.40
CA THR A 51 6.02 4.50 3.84
C THR A 51 7.08 4.42 2.75
N ARG A 52 7.13 3.31 1.99
CA ARG A 52 8.06 3.15 0.87
C ARG A 52 7.76 4.13 -0.27
N LEU A 53 6.48 4.38 -0.56
CA LEU A 53 6.08 5.34 -1.59
C LEU A 53 6.40 6.78 -1.19
N ASP A 54 6.20 7.14 0.08
CA ASP A 54 6.55 8.46 0.60
C ASP A 54 8.06 8.72 0.48
N LEU A 55 8.88 7.72 0.85
CA LEU A 55 10.34 7.78 0.68
C LEU A 55 10.74 7.89 -0.79
N ALA A 56 10.08 7.14 -1.68
CA ALA A 56 10.33 7.19 -3.12
C ALA A 56 9.97 8.57 -3.70
N SER A 57 8.82 9.15 -3.34
CA SER A 57 8.41 10.49 -3.79
C SER A 57 9.40 11.56 -3.32
N ALA A 58 9.86 11.49 -2.06
CA ALA A 58 10.90 12.39 -1.56
C ALA A 58 12.24 12.23 -2.30
N ALA A 59 12.65 10.99 -2.59
CA ALA A 59 13.88 10.72 -3.33
C ALA A 59 13.80 11.21 -4.80
N LEU A 60 12.65 11.03 -5.46
CA LEU A 60 12.39 11.54 -6.81
C LEU A 60 12.43 13.07 -6.84
N HIS A 61 11.88 13.72 -5.82
CA HIS A 61 11.96 15.17 -5.69
C HIS A 61 13.41 15.65 -5.46
N ASP A 62 14.19 14.98 -4.61
CA ASP A 62 15.61 15.32 -4.46
C ASP A 62 16.42 15.06 -5.74
N LEU A 63 16.04 14.04 -6.53
CA LEU A 63 16.66 13.74 -7.82
C LEU A 63 16.38 14.83 -8.85
N SER A 64 15.17 15.36 -8.94
CA SER A 64 14.80 16.39 -9.93
C SER A 64 15.49 17.74 -9.68
N LEU A 65 15.94 17.99 -8.45
CA LEU A 65 16.73 19.18 -8.11
C LEU A 65 18.22 19.04 -8.47
N ARG A 66 18.67 17.86 -8.91
CA ARG A 66 20.08 17.59 -9.21
C ARG A 66 20.34 17.78 -10.71
N PRO A 67 21.33 18.61 -11.08
CA PRO A 67 21.69 18.77 -12.48
C PRO A 67 22.29 17.48 -13.06
N GLN A 68 22.08 17.28 -14.36
CA GLN A 68 22.79 16.28 -15.15
C GLN A 68 24.31 16.44 -14.99
N GLY A 69 25.02 15.32 -14.95
CA GLY A 69 26.46 15.28 -14.74
C GLY A 69 26.90 15.37 -13.28
N LYS A 70 25.97 15.43 -12.31
CA LYS A 70 26.33 15.48 -10.89
C LYS A 70 26.92 14.14 -10.41
N LYS A 71 28.08 14.19 -9.77
CA LYS A 71 28.70 13.03 -9.12
C LYS A 71 27.90 12.60 -7.90
N MET A 72 27.71 11.30 -7.75
CA MET A 72 27.02 10.68 -6.60
C MET A 72 27.60 9.31 -6.28
N LEU A 73 27.30 8.81 -5.09
CA LEU A 73 27.63 7.46 -4.68
C LEU A 73 26.42 6.56 -4.91
N VAL A 74 26.58 5.51 -5.70
CA VAL A 74 25.54 4.52 -5.96
C VAL A 74 25.82 3.28 -5.11
N PRO A 75 24.85 2.80 -4.31
CA PRO A 75 25.01 1.58 -3.54
C PRO A 75 25.08 0.38 -4.47
N LEU A 76 26.14 -0.42 -4.36
CA LEU A 76 26.27 -1.71 -5.06
C LEU A 76 25.79 -2.86 -4.16
N THR A 77 26.04 -2.74 -2.86
CA THR A 77 25.55 -3.64 -1.80
C THR A 77 25.22 -2.82 -0.55
N ALA A 78 24.75 -3.46 0.53
CA ALA A 78 24.47 -2.78 1.79
C ALA A 78 25.69 -2.05 2.41
N SER A 79 26.92 -2.45 2.07
CA SER A 79 28.15 -1.91 2.66
C SER A 79 29.13 -1.30 1.64
N LEU A 80 28.81 -1.34 0.34
CA LEU A 80 29.71 -0.87 -0.73
C LEU A 80 29.01 0.17 -1.59
N TYR A 81 29.67 1.31 -1.76
CA TYR A 81 29.25 2.40 -2.63
C TYR A 81 30.31 2.65 -3.70
N VAL A 82 29.86 2.89 -4.92
CA VAL A 82 30.74 3.23 -6.05
C VAL A 82 30.43 4.63 -6.55
N PRO A 83 31.46 5.42 -6.94
CA PRO A 83 31.24 6.72 -7.55
C PRO A 83 30.60 6.54 -8.93
N GLY A 84 29.53 7.29 -9.17
CA GLY A 84 28.82 7.38 -10.45
C GLY A 84 28.45 8.83 -10.76
N THR A 85 27.95 9.04 -11.97
CA THR A 85 27.50 10.34 -12.45
C THR A 85 26.05 10.21 -12.89
N LEU A 86 25.20 11.15 -12.47
CA LEU A 86 23.81 11.20 -12.90
C LEU A 86 23.75 11.60 -14.38
N ASP A 87 23.17 10.73 -15.21
CA ASP A 87 22.95 11.05 -16.62
C ASP A 87 21.66 11.87 -16.78
N ASP A 88 20.49 11.24 -16.68
CA ASP A 88 19.20 11.92 -16.85
C ASP A 88 18.37 11.87 -15.55
N SER A 89 18.10 13.02 -14.94
CA SER A 89 17.23 13.14 -13.76
C SER A 89 15.75 13.04 -14.11
N GLU A 90 15.40 13.21 -15.39
CA GLU A 90 14.03 13.19 -15.89
C GLU A 90 13.59 11.80 -16.33
N LYS A 91 14.44 10.77 -16.26
CA LYS A 91 14.06 9.39 -16.62
C LYS A 91 14.21 8.48 -15.43
N VAL A 92 13.11 7.83 -15.06
CA VAL A 92 13.06 6.91 -13.93
C VAL A 92 12.42 5.60 -14.33
N LEU A 93 12.96 4.50 -13.81
CA LEU A 93 12.40 3.17 -13.98
C LEU A 93 11.46 2.88 -12.83
N VAL A 94 10.23 2.50 -13.17
CA VAL A 94 9.20 2.10 -12.20
C VAL A 94 8.90 0.61 -12.37
N ASP A 95 9.04 -0.14 -11.28
CA ASP A 95 8.63 -1.54 -11.19
C ASP A 95 7.10 -1.62 -11.14
N ILE A 96 6.50 -2.35 -12.09
CA ILE A 96 5.05 -2.56 -12.16
C ILE A 96 4.65 -3.97 -11.69
N GLY A 97 5.61 -4.77 -11.22
CA GLY A 97 5.42 -6.15 -10.79
C GLY A 97 5.86 -7.18 -11.83
N THR A 98 5.90 -8.45 -11.39
CA THR A 98 6.25 -9.64 -12.19
C THR A 98 7.58 -9.55 -12.97
N GLY A 99 8.49 -8.66 -12.55
CA GLY A 99 9.80 -8.47 -13.18
C GLY A 99 9.79 -7.48 -14.36
N TYR A 100 8.70 -6.73 -14.54
CA TYR A 100 8.59 -5.70 -15.58
C TYR A 100 8.85 -4.30 -15.03
N PHE A 101 9.60 -3.52 -15.80
CA PHE A 101 9.92 -2.13 -15.49
C PHE A 101 9.48 -1.24 -16.64
N VAL A 102 8.93 -0.09 -16.31
CA VAL A 102 8.52 0.93 -17.27
C VAL A 102 9.36 2.18 -17.06
N GLU A 103 9.97 2.69 -18.12
CA GLU A 103 10.63 3.99 -18.10
C GLU A 103 9.58 5.09 -18.18
N LEU A 104 9.60 6.00 -17.21
CA LEU A 104 8.69 7.13 -17.10
C LEU A 104 9.49 8.43 -17.00
N ALA A 105 8.94 9.49 -17.57
CA ALA A 105 9.48 10.82 -17.38
C ALA A 105 9.15 11.34 -15.96
N SER A 106 10.14 11.90 -15.25
CA SER A 106 10.05 12.40 -13.87
C SER A 106 9.07 13.56 -13.70
N ASN A 107 8.56 14.12 -14.80
CA ASN A 107 7.41 15.02 -14.80
C ASN A 107 6.11 14.36 -14.29
N LYS A 108 6.11 13.04 -14.08
CA LYS A 108 5.05 12.30 -13.39
C LYS A 108 5.38 12.04 -11.91
N LYS A 109 5.43 13.11 -11.12
CA LYS A 109 5.13 13.05 -9.66
C LYS A 109 3.83 12.26 -9.38
N THR A 110 2.96 12.18 -10.39
CA THR A 110 1.68 11.50 -10.40
C THR A 110 1.72 10.06 -9.93
N VAL A 111 2.65 9.20 -10.38
CA VAL A 111 2.46 7.74 -10.13
C VAL A 111 2.71 7.36 -8.67
N ALA A 112 3.78 7.88 -8.06
CA ALA A 112 4.06 7.62 -6.65
C ALA A 112 3.04 8.31 -5.73
N ASP A 113 2.66 9.55 -6.05
CA ASP A 113 1.70 10.33 -5.26
C ASP A 113 0.26 9.77 -5.40
N GLU A 114 -0.14 9.31 -6.59
CA GLU A 114 -1.45 8.69 -6.86
C GLU A 114 -1.54 7.30 -6.23
N ALA A 115 -0.49 6.47 -6.35
CA ALA A 115 -0.42 5.20 -5.66
C ALA A 115 -0.43 5.39 -4.13
N GLY A 116 0.31 6.39 -3.63
CA GLY A 116 0.32 6.78 -2.22
C GLY A 116 -1.06 7.22 -1.73
N ALA A 117 -1.74 8.08 -2.49
CA ALA A 117 -3.09 8.55 -2.19
C ALA A 117 -4.11 7.40 -2.20
N ALA A 118 -4.03 6.48 -3.16
CA ALA A 118 -4.89 5.29 -3.22
C ALA A 118 -4.69 4.36 -2.02
N LEU A 119 -3.43 4.14 -1.60
CA LEU A 119 -3.10 3.34 -0.41
C LEU A 119 -3.53 4.03 0.88
N GLN A 120 -3.36 5.35 0.99
CA GLN A 120 -3.83 6.13 2.14
C GLN A 120 -5.37 6.15 2.23
N ALA A 121 -6.06 6.25 1.09
CA ALA A 121 -7.51 6.15 1.04
C ALA A 121 -7.99 4.76 1.52
N LYS A 122 -7.32 3.69 1.07
CA LYS A 122 -7.59 2.33 1.56
C LYS A 122 -7.28 2.20 3.06
N LEU A 123 -6.20 2.79 3.55
CA LEU A 123 -5.86 2.79 4.98
C LEU A 123 -6.94 3.50 5.82
N LYS A 124 -7.51 4.60 5.33
CA LYS A 124 -8.62 5.32 6.00
C LYS A 124 -9.92 4.51 5.99
N GLN A 125 -10.19 3.72 4.95
CA GLN A 125 -11.36 2.83 4.91
C GLN A 125 -11.21 1.61 5.83
N LEU A 126 -9.97 1.14 6.04
CA LEU A 126 -9.64 0.01 6.91
C LEU A 126 -9.40 0.42 8.36
N ALA A 127 -9.22 1.71 8.65
CA ALA A 127 -9.17 2.21 10.00
C ALA A 127 -10.57 2.08 10.65
N PRO A 128 -10.67 1.59 11.90
CA PRO A 128 -11.95 1.50 12.57
C PRO A 128 -12.55 2.91 12.68
N GLN A 129 -13.66 3.14 11.98
CA GLN A 129 -14.52 4.29 12.18
C GLN A 129 -14.94 4.24 13.65
N THR A 130 -14.34 5.12 14.45
CA THR A 130 -14.72 5.30 15.85
C THR A 130 -15.97 6.15 15.92
#